data_AF-A0A9P5SWX7-F1
#
_entry.id   AF-A0A9P5SWX7-F1
#
_cell.length_a   1.000
_cell.length_b   1.000
_cell.length_c   1.000
_cell.angle_alpha   90.00
_cell.angle_beta   90.00
_cell.angle_gamma   90.00
#
_symmetry.space_group_name_H-M   'P 1'
#
loop_
_entity.id
_entity.type
_entity.pdbx_description
1 polymer ?
#
loop_
_entity_poly.entity_id
_entity_poly.type
_entity_poly.pdbx_seq_one_letter_code
_entity_poly.pdbx_strand_id
1 'polypeptide(L)'
;MLREFICRASQWGDKLEASGFRAHTFIDRDSNTGALKTWACESTLKVLRIMVFDIPRPDLLERENFSWGFTRANMIKNEAYHGQGLEIQGQVYDRLARLTNLETLVLGEVYSKGLYYTGLAMTLESGLHRLSKMTALKELHVPHMTAWIGVEEVQWMTEHWPKLRVITDSAMSTFDREAVEWLQQHHPEVQLKSLY
;
A
#
# COMPACT_ATOMS: atom_id res chain seq x y z
N MET A 1 8.29 -7.67 -19.85
CA MET A 1 7.17 -8.53 -19.42
C MET A 1 6.27 -7.82 -18.38
N LEU A 2 6.76 -7.42 -17.19
CA LEU A 2 5.92 -6.76 -16.16
C LEU A 2 5.19 -5.49 -16.64
N ARG A 3 5.93 -4.59 -17.33
CA ARG A 3 5.39 -3.32 -17.84
C ARG A 3 4.29 -3.53 -18.89
N GLU A 4 4.49 -4.52 -19.75
CA GLU A 4 3.49 -4.86 -20.75
C GLU A 4 2.27 -5.51 -20.11
N PHE A 5 2.44 -6.31 -19.05
CA PHE A 5 1.32 -6.94 -18.36
C PHE A 5 0.44 -5.90 -17.66
N ILE A 6 1.04 -4.99 -16.88
CA ILE A 6 0.31 -3.93 -16.18
C ILE A 6 -0.38 -2.98 -17.18
N CYS A 7 0.33 -2.55 -18.22
CA CYS A 7 -0.24 -1.61 -19.18
C CYS A 7 -1.23 -2.28 -20.15
N ARG A 8 -1.04 -3.55 -20.55
CA ARG A 8 -2.04 -4.26 -21.38
C ARG A 8 -3.30 -4.53 -20.60
N ALA A 9 -3.24 -5.01 -19.36
CA ALA A 9 -4.47 -5.22 -18.59
C ALA A 9 -5.23 -3.90 -18.31
N SER A 10 -4.56 -2.74 -18.33
CA SER A 10 -5.25 -1.43 -18.27
C SER A 10 -6.00 -1.04 -19.57
N GLN A 11 -5.60 -1.58 -20.73
CA GLN A 11 -6.21 -1.28 -22.03
C GLN A 11 -7.47 -2.12 -22.32
N TRP A 12 -7.72 -3.18 -21.54
CA TRP A 12 -8.73 -4.18 -21.87
C TRP A 12 -10.00 -4.12 -21.03
N GLY A 13 -10.23 -3.06 -20.22
CA GLY A 13 -11.47 -2.89 -19.45
C GLY A 13 -11.76 -3.98 -18.40
N ASP A 14 -10.99 -5.06 -18.37
CA ASP A 14 -11.22 -6.24 -17.58
C ASP A 14 -10.14 -6.38 -16.51
N LYS A 15 -10.64 -6.50 -15.28
CA LYS A 15 -9.92 -6.69 -14.02
C LYS A 15 -8.59 -7.43 -14.19
N LEU A 16 -7.50 -6.75 -13.88
CA LEU A 16 -6.22 -7.39 -13.59
C LEU A 16 -6.44 -8.26 -12.35
N GLU A 17 -6.56 -9.58 -12.52
CA GLU A 17 -6.62 -10.51 -11.39
C GLU A 17 -5.35 -10.35 -10.55
N ALA A 18 -5.53 -10.34 -9.23
CA ALA A 18 -4.53 -9.94 -8.25
C ALA A 18 -3.24 -10.77 -8.41
N SER A 19 -2.28 -10.20 -9.14
CA SER A 19 -0.94 -10.77 -9.24
C SER A 19 -0.14 -10.20 -8.09
N GLY A 20 0.32 -11.07 -7.18
CA GLY A 20 1.31 -10.69 -6.20
C GLY A 20 2.65 -10.41 -6.88
N PHE A 21 3.34 -9.34 -6.48
CA PHE A 21 4.69 -9.02 -6.94
C PHE A 21 5.65 -8.96 -5.75
N ARG A 22 6.83 -9.56 -5.92
CA ARG A 22 7.95 -9.29 -5.01
C ARG A 22 8.34 -7.81 -5.13
N ALA A 23 8.69 -7.18 -4.01
CA ALA A 23 9.02 -5.77 -3.96
C ALA A 23 10.10 -5.37 -4.98
N HIS A 24 11.20 -6.13 -5.08
CA HIS A 24 12.28 -5.86 -6.04
C HIS A 24 11.81 -5.91 -7.50
N THR A 25 10.86 -6.79 -7.82
CA THR A 25 10.27 -6.88 -9.16
C THR A 25 9.35 -5.69 -9.43
N PHE A 26 8.53 -5.30 -8.44
CA PHE A 26 7.62 -4.16 -8.56
C PHE A 26 8.37 -2.83 -8.70
N ILE A 27 9.44 -2.64 -7.93
CA ILE A 27 10.30 -1.46 -7.97
C ILE A 27 10.85 -1.23 -9.38
N ASP A 28 11.23 -2.29 -10.11
CA ASP A 28 11.66 -2.25 -11.52
C ASP A 28 12.74 -1.18 -11.78
N ARG A 29 13.81 -1.22 -10.98
CA ARG A 29 15.00 -0.38 -11.16
C ARG A 29 15.86 -0.86 -12.33
N ASP A 30 16.51 0.09 -12.97
CA ASP A 30 17.55 -0.15 -13.95
C ASP A 30 18.83 -0.58 -13.27
N SER A 31 19.38 -1.73 -13.68
CA SER A 31 20.57 -2.31 -13.06
C SER A 31 21.82 -1.46 -13.30
N ASN A 32 21.85 -0.65 -14.36
CA ASN A 32 23.02 0.13 -14.71
C ASN A 32 22.99 1.51 -14.04
N THR A 33 21.80 2.14 -13.98
CA THR A 33 21.65 3.51 -13.45
C THR A 33 21.09 3.56 -12.03
N GLY A 34 20.51 2.46 -11.54
CA GLY A 34 19.76 2.43 -10.29
C GLY A 34 18.43 3.20 -10.34
N ALA A 35 18.09 3.88 -11.44
CA ALA A 35 16.87 4.66 -11.56
C ALA A 35 15.63 3.79 -11.77
N LEU A 36 14.46 4.28 -11.34
CA LEU A 36 13.18 3.63 -11.65
C LEU A 36 12.92 3.68 -13.16
N LYS A 37 12.77 2.53 -13.80
CA LYS A 37 12.48 2.47 -15.24
C LYS A 37 11.06 2.97 -15.51
N THR A 38 10.86 3.80 -16.53
CA THR A 38 9.54 4.36 -16.86
C THR A 38 8.57 3.29 -17.38
N TRP A 39 7.34 3.26 -16.85
CA TRP A 39 6.24 2.47 -17.41
C TRP A 39 5.45 3.27 -18.44
N ALA A 40 5.01 2.61 -19.51
CA ALA A 40 4.24 3.27 -20.58
C ALA A 40 2.90 3.85 -20.08
N CYS A 41 2.36 3.32 -18.99
CA CYS A 41 1.08 3.71 -18.41
C CYS A 41 1.19 4.60 -17.15
N GLU A 42 2.37 5.11 -16.78
CA GLU A 42 2.50 5.93 -15.54
C GLU A 42 1.54 7.13 -15.51
N SER A 43 1.34 7.78 -16.65
CA SER A 43 0.46 8.93 -16.77
C SER A 43 -0.97 8.58 -17.19
N THR A 44 -1.31 7.32 -17.44
CA THR A 44 -2.64 6.93 -17.93
C THR A 44 -3.35 5.93 -17.03
N LEU A 45 -2.62 5.27 -16.13
CA LEU A 45 -3.19 4.27 -15.23
C LEU A 45 -4.09 4.94 -14.18
N LYS A 46 -5.36 4.54 -14.15
CA LYS A 46 -6.36 5.06 -13.21
C LYS A 46 -6.67 4.10 -12.06
N VAL A 47 -6.53 2.80 -12.28
CA VAL A 47 -6.85 1.77 -11.28
C VAL A 47 -5.66 0.83 -11.19
N LEU A 48 -5.15 0.65 -9.98
CA LEU A 48 -4.09 -0.32 -9.68
C LEU A 48 -4.57 -1.20 -8.54
N ARG A 49 -4.57 -2.51 -8.79
CA ARG A 49 -4.82 -3.54 -7.78
C ARG A 49 -3.59 -4.41 -7.69
N ILE A 50 -2.95 -4.44 -6.53
CA ILE A 50 -1.67 -5.10 -6.38
C ILE A 50 -1.43 -5.58 -4.95
N MET A 51 -0.80 -6.74 -4.83
CA MET A 51 -0.15 -7.15 -3.60
C MET A 51 1.36 -7.07 -3.81
N VAL A 52 2.05 -6.26 -3.02
CA VAL A 52 3.51 -6.22 -2.99
C VAL A 52 3.96 -6.99 -1.75
N PHE A 53 4.76 -8.02 -1.95
CA PHE A 53 5.29 -8.88 -0.88
C PHE A 53 6.82 -8.89 -0.87
N ASP A 54 7.43 -9.68 0.03
CA ASP A 54 8.88 -9.74 0.25
C ASP A 54 9.49 -8.44 0.83
N ILE A 55 8.72 -7.68 1.61
CA ILE A 55 9.20 -6.52 2.38
C ILE A 55 9.44 -6.96 3.83
N PRO A 56 10.67 -6.88 4.38
CA PRO A 56 10.90 -7.08 5.81
C PRO A 56 10.09 -6.08 6.66
N ARG A 57 9.45 -6.57 7.72
CA ARG A 57 8.58 -5.79 8.62
C ARG A 57 8.90 -6.09 10.09
N PRO A 58 10.12 -5.72 10.57
CA PRO A 58 10.50 -5.96 11.97
C PRO A 58 9.62 -5.18 12.96
N ASP A 59 9.02 -4.07 12.54
CA ASP A 59 8.08 -3.26 13.33
C ASP A 59 6.85 -4.04 13.81
N LEU A 60 6.45 -5.08 13.07
CA LEU A 60 5.35 -5.96 13.47
C LEU A 60 5.71 -6.84 14.68
N LEU A 61 7.00 -7.11 14.92
CA LEU A 61 7.44 -7.88 16.09
C LEU A 61 7.39 -7.06 17.37
N GLU A 62 7.62 -5.74 17.29
CA GLU A 62 7.75 -4.88 18.47
C GLU A 62 6.40 -4.45 19.04
N ARG A 63 5.41 -4.23 18.17
CA ARG A 63 4.09 -3.72 18.55
C ARG A 63 3.08 -4.80 18.91
N GLU A 64 3.24 -6.00 18.36
CA GLU A 64 2.32 -7.09 18.63
C GLU A 64 2.77 -7.92 19.85
N ASN A 65 2.23 -7.61 21.05
CA ASN A 65 2.11 -8.58 22.15
C ASN A 65 1.11 -9.72 21.81
N PHE A 66 1.04 -10.15 20.54
CA PHE A 66 0.02 -11.08 20.07
C PHE A 66 0.34 -12.50 20.54
N SER A 67 -0.53 -13.05 21.40
CA SER A 67 -0.49 -14.43 21.89
C SER A 67 -0.87 -15.49 20.85
N TRP A 68 -0.83 -15.17 19.55
CA TRP A 68 -1.12 -16.12 18.48
C TRP A 68 0.12 -16.98 18.18
N GLY A 69 0.29 -18.00 19.00
CA GLY A 69 1.34 -19.03 19.03
C GLY A 69 2.28 -19.17 17.82
N PHE A 70 3.57 -18.88 18.08
CA PHE A 70 4.81 -19.56 17.63
C PHE A 70 5.07 -19.88 16.15
N THR A 71 4.12 -19.76 15.22
CA THR A 71 4.32 -20.13 13.79
C THR A 71 4.66 -18.95 12.87
N ARG A 72 4.62 -17.71 13.38
CA ARG A 72 4.82 -16.49 12.56
C ARG A 72 6.25 -15.93 12.52
N ALA A 73 7.11 -16.26 13.48
CA ALA A 73 8.50 -15.77 13.49
C ALA A 73 9.29 -16.23 12.24
N ASN A 74 8.90 -17.35 11.61
CA ASN A 74 9.51 -17.83 10.37
C ASN A 74 9.02 -17.09 9.10
N MET A 75 7.92 -16.33 9.19
CA MET A 75 7.34 -15.62 8.05
C MET A 75 7.83 -14.18 7.94
N ILE A 76 8.21 -13.56 9.05
CA ILE A 76 8.85 -12.25 9.04
C ILE A 76 10.28 -12.45 8.59
N LYS A 77 10.58 -11.99 7.37
CA LYS A 77 11.95 -12.02 6.88
C LYS A 77 12.80 -11.11 7.75
N ASN A 78 13.88 -11.66 8.29
CA ASN A 78 14.92 -10.86 8.92
C ASN A 78 15.49 -9.89 7.89
N GLU A 79 15.69 -8.65 8.31
CA GLU A 79 16.44 -7.69 7.52
C GLU A 79 17.88 -8.17 7.36
N ALA A 80 18.43 -8.01 6.15
CA ALA A 80 19.87 -8.22 5.92
C ALA A 80 20.72 -7.15 6.62
N TYR A 81 20.15 -5.97 6.85
CA TYR A 81 20.73 -4.85 7.58
C TYR A 81 19.61 -3.98 8.16
N HIS A 82 19.88 -3.30 9.28
CA HIS A 82 18.91 -2.43 9.94
C HIS A 82 18.34 -1.36 9.00
N GLY A 83 17.02 -1.32 8.87
CA GLY A 83 16.29 -0.36 8.04
C GLY A 83 16.07 -0.79 6.59
N GLN A 84 16.45 -2.03 6.23
CA GLN A 84 16.22 -2.58 4.89
C GLN A 84 14.73 -2.54 4.50
N GLY A 85 13.82 -2.87 5.43
CA GLY A 85 12.38 -2.86 5.20
C GLY A 85 11.88 -1.47 4.83
N LEU A 86 12.27 -0.45 5.60
CA LEU A 86 11.94 0.96 5.35
C LEU A 86 12.50 1.44 4.00
N GLU A 87 13.72 1.04 3.66
CA GLU A 87 14.31 1.39 2.37
C GLU A 87 13.49 0.78 1.22
N ILE A 88 13.26 -0.53 1.23
CA ILE A 88 12.49 -1.23 0.18
C ILE A 88 11.09 -0.63 0.06
N GLN A 89 10.43 -0.38 1.19
CA GLN A 89 9.11 0.23 1.23
C GLN A 89 9.12 1.64 0.64
N GLY A 90 10.10 2.48 0.99
CA GLY A 90 10.29 3.80 0.40
C GLY A 90 10.44 3.73 -1.13
N GLN A 91 11.15 2.73 -1.65
CA GLN A 91 11.29 2.53 -3.10
C GLN A 91 9.97 2.07 -3.77
N VAL A 92 9.17 1.25 -3.09
CA VAL A 92 7.83 0.88 -3.55
C VAL A 92 6.93 2.12 -3.59
N TYR A 93 7.02 3.01 -2.60
CA TYR A 93 6.29 4.27 -2.60
C TYR A 93 6.76 5.23 -3.68
N ASP A 94 8.07 5.36 -3.92
CA ASP A 94 8.60 6.18 -5.02
C ASP A 94 8.05 5.69 -6.37
N ARG A 95 7.89 4.36 -6.55
CA ARG A 95 7.26 3.78 -7.74
C ARG A 95 5.77 4.14 -7.84
N LEU A 96 5.01 3.99 -6.75
CA LEU A 96 3.58 4.31 -6.71
C LEU A 96 3.32 5.81 -6.94
N ALA A 97 4.16 6.68 -6.39
CA ALA A 97 4.06 8.14 -6.50
C ALA A 97 4.19 8.66 -7.94
N ARG A 98 4.75 7.87 -8.87
CA ARG A 98 4.81 8.20 -10.30
C ARG A 98 3.48 8.03 -11.01
N LEU A 99 2.52 7.30 -10.41
CA LEU A 99 1.19 7.06 -10.96
C LEU A 99 0.26 8.23 -10.62
N THR A 100 0.59 9.43 -11.08
CA THR A 100 -0.07 10.68 -10.64
C THR A 100 -1.54 10.79 -11.03
N ASN A 101 -1.98 10.02 -12.03
CA ASN A 101 -3.37 9.97 -12.48
C ASN A 101 -4.16 8.78 -11.90
N LEU A 102 -3.60 8.08 -10.91
CA LEU A 102 -4.27 6.97 -10.25
C LEU A 102 -5.46 7.47 -9.43
N GLU A 103 -6.64 6.93 -9.70
CA GLU A 103 -7.90 7.24 -9.03
C GLU A 103 -8.26 6.19 -7.96
N THR A 104 -7.90 4.92 -8.20
CA THR A 104 -8.16 3.82 -7.26
C THR A 104 -6.89 3.01 -7.03
N LEU A 105 -6.48 2.91 -5.77
CA LEU A 105 -5.37 2.07 -5.32
C LEU A 105 -5.89 0.97 -4.40
N VAL A 106 -5.64 -0.28 -4.75
CA VAL A 106 -5.90 -1.45 -3.90
C VAL A 106 -4.58 -2.11 -3.58
N LEU A 107 -4.19 -2.08 -2.31
CA LEU A 107 -2.99 -2.72 -1.77
C LEU A 107 -3.42 -3.96 -0.97
N GLY A 108 -2.91 -5.13 -1.34
CA GLY A 108 -3.28 -6.40 -0.71
C GLY A 108 -4.17 -7.27 -1.59
N GLU A 109 -4.57 -8.42 -1.05
CA GLU A 109 -5.31 -9.45 -1.78
C GLU A 109 -6.55 -9.86 -0.98
N VAL A 110 -7.65 -10.15 -1.67
CA VAL A 110 -8.93 -10.53 -1.05
C VAL A 110 -8.94 -12.01 -0.59
N TYR A 111 -7.99 -12.86 -1.01
CA TYR A 111 -8.14 -14.32 -0.88
C TYR A 111 -6.91 -15.16 -0.45
N SER A 112 -5.73 -14.59 -0.20
CA SER A 112 -4.60 -15.43 0.26
C SER A 112 -4.65 -15.73 1.75
N LYS A 113 -5.09 -16.96 2.08
CA LYS A 113 -4.92 -17.55 3.41
C LYS A 113 -3.42 -17.73 3.70
N GLY A 114 -2.77 -16.74 4.31
CA GLY A 114 -1.45 -16.93 4.93
C GLY A 114 -0.37 -15.89 4.67
N LEU A 115 -0.61 -14.81 3.90
CA LEU A 115 0.40 -13.77 3.61
C LEU A 115 0.11 -12.41 4.26
N TYR A 116 -0.67 -12.39 5.34
CA TYR A 116 -1.15 -11.18 6.03
C TYR A 116 -0.05 -10.20 6.50
N TYR A 117 1.22 -10.62 6.56
CA TYR A 117 2.33 -9.87 7.17
C TYR A 117 3.34 -9.29 6.18
N THR A 118 3.12 -9.45 4.87
CA THR A 118 4.14 -9.10 3.86
C THR A 118 3.89 -7.77 3.13
N GLY A 119 2.92 -6.97 3.61
CA GLY A 119 2.49 -5.74 2.97
C GLY A 119 3.21 -4.46 3.41
N LEU A 120 2.92 -3.38 2.71
CA LEU A 120 3.37 -2.01 3.00
C LEU A 120 2.76 -1.51 4.32
N ALA A 121 3.56 -0.95 5.22
CA ALA A 121 3.05 -0.21 6.38
C ALA A 121 2.41 1.10 5.93
N MET A 122 1.15 1.42 6.23
CA MET A 122 0.57 2.70 5.76
C MET A 122 0.80 3.87 6.72
N THR A 123 2.06 4.10 7.15
CA THR A 123 2.42 5.14 8.13
C THR A 123 3.33 6.23 7.54
N LEU A 124 3.36 7.42 8.14
CA LEU A 124 4.26 8.50 7.74
C LEU A 124 5.74 8.11 7.86
N GLU A 125 6.10 7.44 8.95
CA GLU A 125 7.44 6.93 9.24
C GLU A 125 7.95 5.99 8.14
N SER A 126 7.08 5.11 7.65
CA SER A 126 7.42 4.16 6.59
C SER A 126 7.48 4.77 5.18
N GLY A 127 7.14 6.06 5.04
CA GLY A 127 7.27 6.79 3.80
C GLY A 127 5.96 7.11 3.08
N LEU A 128 4.80 6.99 3.74
CA LEU A 128 3.50 7.38 3.16
C LEU A 128 3.54 8.79 2.53
N HIS A 129 4.29 9.72 3.14
CA HIS A 129 4.46 11.09 2.67
C HIS A 129 4.97 11.21 1.21
N ARG A 130 5.66 10.18 0.70
CA ARG A 130 6.16 10.11 -0.69
C ARG A 130 5.04 10.06 -1.71
N LEU A 131 3.84 9.64 -1.31
CA LEU A 131 2.65 9.53 -2.14
C LEU A 131 1.88 10.86 -2.30
N SER A 132 2.42 11.98 -1.81
CA SER A 132 1.78 13.32 -1.89
C SER A 132 1.39 13.74 -3.32
N LYS A 133 2.08 13.23 -4.34
CA LYS A 133 1.81 13.57 -5.75
C LYS A 133 0.58 12.87 -6.33
N MET A 134 -0.03 11.92 -5.62
CA MET A 134 -1.21 11.17 -6.07
C MET A 134 -2.52 11.95 -5.86
N THR A 135 -2.57 13.19 -6.33
CA THR A 135 -3.70 14.11 -6.10
C THR A 135 -4.99 13.71 -6.84
N ALA A 136 -4.89 12.74 -7.77
CA ALA A 136 -6.04 12.14 -8.45
C ALA A 136 -6.73 11.03 -7.64
N LEU A 137 -6.11 10.56 -6.54
CA LEU A 137 -6.59 9.41 -5.77
C LEU A 137 -7.95 9.71 -5.13
N LYS A 138 -8.91 8.81 -5.38
CA LYS A 138 -10.29 8.87 -4.88
C LYS A 138 -10.60 7.75 -3.92
N GLU A 139 -10.01 6.58 -4.16
CA GLU A 139 -10.28 5.38 -3.39
C GLU A 139 -8.99 4.68 -2.99
N LEU A 140 -8.83 4.46 -1.69
CA LEU A 140 -7.76 3.64 -1.13
C LEU A 140 -8.38 2.39 -0.51
N HIS A 141 -7.95 1.22 -0.94
CA HIS A 141 -8.37 -0.06 -0.38
C HIS A 141 -7.12 -0.76 0.15
N VAL A 142 -7.13 -1.15 1.41
CA VAL A 142 -6.00 -1.84 2.07
C VAL A 142 -6.43 -3.20 2.66
N PRO A 143 -7.15 -4.05 1.90
CA PRO A 143 -7.66 -5.31 2.44
C PRO A 143 -6.52 -6.23 2.87
N HIS A 144 -6.71 -6.88 4.02
CA HIS A 144 -5.85 -7.91 4.58
C HIS A 144 -4.39 -7.48 4.76
N MET A 145 -4.17 -6.18 4.95
CA MET A 145 -2.88 -5.61 5.32
C MET A 145 -2.86 -5.32 6.81
N THR A 146 -1.75 -5.64 7.49
CA THR A 146 -1.44 -5.03 8.79
C THR A 146 -0.96 -3.59 8.56
N ALA A 147 -1.92 -2.73 8.23
CA ALA A 147 -1.74 -1.29 8.13
C ALA A 147 -2.16 -0.65 9.46
N TRP A 148 -1.33 0.24 9.98
CA TRP A 148 -1.74 1.14 11.05
C TRP A 148 -1.99 2.51 10.44
N ILE A 149 -3.22 2.98 10.55
CA ILE A 149 -3.63 4.30 10.07
C ILE A 149 -4.17 5.06 11.28
N GLY A 150 -3.28 5.85 11.89
CA GLY A 150 -3.60 6.71 13.03
C GLY A 150 -4.14 8.07 12.61
N VAL A 151 -4.33 8.95 13.59
CA VAL A 151 -4.83 10.33 13.37
C VAL A 151 -3.89 11.11 12.45
N GLU A 152 -2.56 11.01 12.65
CA GLU A 152 -1.56 11.71 11.85
C GLU A 152 -1.60 11.27 10.38
N GLU A 153 -1.75 9.96 10.13
CA GLU A 153 -1.89 9.42 8.78
C GLU A 153 -3.16 9.94 8.09
N VAL A 154 -4.33 9.89 8.74
CA VAL A 154 -5.57 10.37 8.10
C VAL A 154 -5.54 11.88 7.84
N GLN A 155 -4.97 12.67 8.76
CA GLN A 155 -4.77 14.11 8.57
C GLN A 155 -3.91 14.39 7.34
N TRP A 156 -2.78 13.69 7.25
CA TRP A 156 -1.88 13.84 6.11
C TRP A 156 -2.57 13.43 4.80
N MET A 157 -3.31 12.32 4.80
CA MET A 157 -4.02 11.82 3.63
C MET A 157 -5.07 12.83 3.14
N THR A 158 -5.88 13.43 4.02
CA THR A 158 -6.91 14.39 3.61
C THR A 158 -6.34 15.72 3.16
N GLU A 159 -5.18 16.14 3.68
CA GLU A 159 -4.45 17.32 3.22
C GLU A 159 -3.87 17.12 1.81
N HIS A 160 -3.28 15.96 1.53
CA HIS A 160 -2.50 15.73 0.30
C HIS A 160 -3.28 15.02 -0.81
N TRP A 161 -4.37 14.33 -0.49
CA TRP A 161 -5.24 13.65 -1.45
C TRP A 161 -6.64 14.29 -1.47
N PRO A 162 -6.78 15.50 -2.05
CA PRO A 162 -8.00 16.30 -1.96
C PRO A 162 -9.22 15.69 -2.67
N LYS A 163 -9.04 14.58 -3.40
CA LYS A 163 -10.11 13.86 -4.08
C LYS A 163 -10.48 12.55 -3.39
N LEU A 164 -9.82 12.20 -2.28
CA LEU A 164 -10.08 10.99 -1.52
C LEU A 164 -11.51 11.01 -0.99
N ARG A 165 -12.24 9.91 -1.19
CA ARG A 165 -13.66 9.76 -0.83
C ARG A 165 -13.96 8.44 -0.15
N VAL A 166 -13.14 7.42 -0.38
CA VAL A 166 -13.36 6.09 0.16
C VAL A 166 -12.04 5.54 0.68
N ILE A 167 -12.06 5.10 1.93
CA ILE A 167 -11.01 4.23 2.46
C ILE A 167 -11.65 2.93 2.91
N THR A 168 -11.17 1.82 2.36
CA THR A 168 -11.71 0.49 2.63
C THR A 168 -10.68 -0.37 3.33
N ASP A 169 -11.08 -0.98 4.44
CA ASP A 169 -10.32 -2.02 5.13
C ASP A 169 -11.19 -3.29 5.29
N SER A 170 -10.56 -4.45 5.36
CA SER A 170 -11.19 -5.75 5.57
C SER A 170 -11.51 -6.09 7.03
N ALA A 171 -10.88 -5.43 8.01
CA ALA A 171 -10.99 -5.85 9.41
C ALA A 171 -11.48 -4.75 10.36
N MET A 172 -11.60 -3.49 9.91
CA MET A 172 -11.74 -2.29 10.74
C MET A 172 -10.70 -2.17 11.87
N SER A 173 -9.74 -3.09 11.96
CA SER A 173 -8.69 -3.12 12.98
C SER A 173 -7.47 -2.30 12.56
N THR A 174 -7.40 -1.84 11.31
CA THR A 174 -6.28 -1.02 10.82
C THR A 174 -6.36 0.43 11.27
N PHE A 175 -7.58 0.92 11.57
CA PHE A 175 -7.80 2.27 12.03
C PHE A 175 -7.80 2.34 13.54
N ASP A 176 -7.08 3.32 14.07
CA ASP A 176 -7.34 3.76 15.43
C ASP A 176 -8.76 4.34 15.51
N ARG A 177 -9.47 4.07 16.61
CA ARG A 177 -10.79 4.65 16.87
C ARG A 177 -10.72 6.17 16.81
N GLU A 178 -9.63 6.76 17.32
CA GLU A 178 -9.42 8.21 17.28
C GLU A 178 -9.31 8.74 15.84
N ALA A 179 -8.69 7.96 14.93
CA ALA A 179 -8.59 8.33 13.51
C ALA A 179 -9.96 8.31 12.82
N VAL A 180 -10.80 7.33 13.14
CA VAL A 180 -12.19 7.24 12.65
C VAL A 180 -13.01 8.43 13.12
N GLU A 181 -12.98 8.72 14.43
CA GLU A 181 -13.69 9.84 15.03
C GLU A 181 -13.25 11.17 14.44
N TRP A 182 -11.93 11.38 14.31
CA TRP A 182 -11.36 12.58 13.70
C TRP A 182 -11.83 12.77 12.25
N LEU A 183 -11.78 11.70 11.43
CA LEU A 183 -12.19 11.74 10.03
C LEU A 183 -13.68 12.06 9.89
N GLN A 184 -14.53 11.45 10.72
CA GLN A 184 -15.97 11.73 10.72
C GLN A 184 -16.29 13.18 11.12
N GLN A 185 -15.51 13.75 12.03
CA GLN A 185 -15.70 15.13 12.49
C GLN A 185 -15.22 16.17 11.47
N HIS A 186 -14.08 15.94 10.82
CA HIS A 186 -13.41 16.95 9.98
C HIS A 186 -13.61 16.75 8.48
N HIS A 187 -13.84 15.51 8.04
CA HIS A 187 -13.97 15.11 6.64
C HIS A 187 -15.12 14.10 6.43
N PRO A 188 -16.38 14.46 6.76
CA PRO A 188 -17.53 13.55 6.68
C PRO A 188 -17.83 13.06 5.25
N GLU A 189 -17.27 13.71 4.22
CA GLU A 189 -17.32 13.26 2.84
C GLU A 189 -16.48 12.00 2.55
N VAL A 190 -15.50 11.68 3.41
CA VAL A 190 -14.66 10.49 3.28
C VAL A 190 -15.34 9.31 3.98
N GLN A 191 -15.75 8.33 3.18
CA GLN A 191 -16.43 7.13 3.66
C GLN A 191 -15.42 6.06 4.06
N LEU A 192 -15.53 5.58 5.30
CA LEU A 192 -14.87 4.36 5.74
C LEU A 192 -15.78 3.17 5.45
N LYS A 193 -15.29 2.21 4.66
CA LYS A 193 -16.03 1.00 4.29
C LYS A 193 -15.32 -0.24 4.83
N SER A 194 -16.11 -1.20 5.27
CA SER A 194 -15.63 -2.53 5.61
C SER A 194 -16.02 -3.52 4.51
N LEU A 195 -15.08 -4.38 4.10
CA LEU A 195 -15.36 -5.50 3.19
C LEU A 195 -15.82 -6.70 4.04
N TYR A 196 -17.13 -6.93 4.10
CA TYR A 196 -17.75 -8.10 4.72
C TYR A 196 -18.24 -9.10 3.67
#